data_AF-A0A6N0ZM07-F1
#
_entry.id   AF-A0A6N0ZM07-F1
#
_cell.length_a   1.000
_cell.length_b   1.000
_cell.length_c   1.000
_cell.angle_alpha   90.00
_cell.angle_beta   90.00
_cell.angle_gamma   90.00
#
_symmetry.space_group_name_H-M   'P 1'
#
loop_
_entity.id
_entity.type
_entity.pdbx_description
1 polymer ?
#
loop_
_entity_poly.entity_id
_entity_poly.type
_entity_poly.pdbx_seq_one_letter_code
_entity_poly.pdbx_strand_id
1 'polypeptide(L)'
;MAAAVALSVAAAGAAHAASVSVQFPTSSATVVGSVGFINPTQIGYFWSVSRGDLVSQAYFGTGLFNPSSLSMDLDVASNNLAPGRSVDWDVLVNNVDVGDWSWSSTDGTGLTNIALAFAPIAGEFSSLALVVKNQVPGGDGSISLRLGTTTTVSNEAPEPGTLLLLGLTLAGLASTRRR
;
A
#
# COMPACT_ATOMS: atom_id res chain seq x y z
N MET A 1 -55.13 -19.36 19.19
CA MET A 1 -53.87 -19.80 18.55
C MET A 1 -52.85 -18.69 18.74
N ALA A 2 -51.84 -18.90 19.59
CA ALA A 2 -50.82 -17.90 19.90
C ALA A 2 -49.62 -18.09 18.95
N ALA A 3 -49.26 -17.05 18.20
CA ALA A 3 -48.15 -17.07 17.25
C ALA A 3 -46.84 -16.78 18.00
N ALA A 4 -45.91 -17.74 17.96
CA ALA A 4 -44.55 -17.58 18.48
C ALA A 4 -43.71 -16.79 17.47
N VAL A 5 -43.16 -15.65 17.89
CA VAL A 5 -42.19 -14.88 17.11
C VAL A 5 -40.80 -15.46 17.40
N ALA A 6 -40.20 -16.13 16.41
CA ALA A 6 -38.84 -16.64 16.48
C ALA A 6 -37.85 -15.48 16.30
N LEU A 7 -37.09 -15.17 17.35
CA LEU A 7 -36.02 -14.18 17.33
C LEU A 7 -34.77 -14.85 16.73
N SER A 8 -34.52 -14.66 15.43
CA SER A 8 -33.28 -15.10 14.80
C SER A 8 -32.13 -14.18 15.24
N VAL A 9 -31.30 -14.66 16.15
CA VAL A 9 -30.02 -14.01 16.47
C VAL A 9 -29.10 -14.18 15.28
N ALA A 10 -28.97 -13.14 14.46
CA ALA A 10 -27.92 -13.08 13.44
C ALA A 10 -26.58 -12.92 14.18
N ALA A 11 -25.76 -13.97 14.18
CA ALA A 11 -24.38 -13.88 14.65
C ALA A 11 -23.61 -12.96 13.71
N ALA A 12 -23.39 -11.70 14.12
CA ALA A 12 -22.45 -10.82 13.44
C ALA A 12 -21.04 -11.39 13.68
N GLY A 13 -20.43 -11.95 12.65
CA GLY A 13 -19.01 -12.33 12.70
C GLY A 13 -18.17 -11.08 12.93
N ALA A 14 -17.33 -11.09 13.97
CA ALA A 14 -16.35 -10.03 14.18
C ALA A 14 -15.31 -10.12 13.06
N ALA A 15 -15.22 -9.08 12.22
CA ALA A 15 -14.06 -8.93 11.37
C ALA A 15 -12.86 -8.59 12.27
N HIS A 16 -11.75 -9.30 12.10
CA HIS A 16 -10.49 -9.01 12.78
C HIS A 16 -9.53 -8.34 11.81
N ALA A 17 -8.90 -7.25 12.23
CA ALA A 17 -7.79 -6.65 11.50
C ALA A 17 -6.62 -7.65 11.45
N ALA A 18 -6.04 -7.81 10.27
CA ALA A 18 -4.90 -8.67 10.01
C ALA A 18 -3.82 -7.88 9.28
N SER A 19 -2.57 -8.29 9.47
CA SER A 19 -1.41 -7.66 8.84
C SER A 19 -0.38 -8.69 8.44
N VAL A 20 0.36 -8.41 7.37
CA VAL A 20 1.53 -9.18 6.93
C VAL A 20 2.71 -8.23 6.73
N SER A 21 3.89 -8.65 7.18
CA SER A 21 5.13 -7.94 6.91
C SER A 21 5.94 -8.69 5.87
N VAL A 22 6.37 -7.96 4.84
CA VAL A 22 7.20 -8.46 3.74
C VAL A 22 8.43 -7.59 3.59
N GLN A 23 9.47 -8.11 2.93
CA GLN A 23 10.59 -7.28 2.50
C GLN A 23 10.33 -6.74 1.10
N PHE A 24 10.60 -5.45 0.90
CA PHE A 24 10.48 -4.77 -0.38
C PHE A 24 11.42 -3.56 -0.44
N PRO A 25 12.26 -3.39 -1.47
CA PRO A 25 12.53 -4.34 -2.54
C PRO A 25 13.54 -5.42 -2.10
N THR A 26 13.49 -6.61 -2.70
CA THR A 26 14.49 -7.68 -2.50
C THR A 26 15.33 -7.93 -3.75
N SER A 27 16.33 -8.81 -3.66
CA SER A 27 17.15 -9.21 -4.80
C SER A 27 16.39 -9.98 -5.89
N SER A 28 15.16 -10.44 -5.62
CA SER A 28 14.30 -11.09 -6.62
C SER A 28 13.25 -10.14 -7.22
N ALA A 29 13.30 -8.85 -6.89
CA ALA A 29 12.41 -7.86 -7.50
C ALA A 29 12.71 -7.71 -9.00
N THR A 30 11.66 -7.48 -9.78
CA THR A 30 11.79 -7.03 -11.16
C THR A 30 12.11 -5.55 -11.15
N VAL A 31 13.19 -5.16 -11.83
CA VAL A 31 13.63 -3.76 -11.90
C VAL A 31 13.74 -3.35 -13.35
N VAL A 32 13.02 -2.29 -13.72
CA VAL A 32 13.27 -1.54 -14.94
C VAL A 32 13.94 -0.24 -14.52
N GLY A 33 15.16 -0.03 -14.98
CA GLY A 33 15.98 1.11 -14.63
C GLY A 33 17.13 1.23 -15.60
N SER A 34 17.94 2.29 -15.50
CA SER A 34 19.07 2.45 -16.42
C SER A 34 20.09 1.30 -16.32
N VAL A 35 20.20 0.64 -15.15
CA VAL A 35 21.21 -0.41 -14.91
C VAL A 35 20.67 -1.60 -14.09
N GLY A 36 19.37 -1.67 -13.79
CA GLY A 36 18.82 -2.75 -12.94
C GLY A 36 19.44 -2.76 -11.53
N PHE A 37 20.01 -3.90 -11.13
CA PHE A 37 20.78 -4.01 -9.87
C PHE A 37 22.11 -3.27 -10.00
N ILE A 38 22.35 -2.33 -9.09
CA ILE A 38 23.62 -1.58 -9.05
C ILE A 38 24.70 -2.44 -8.41
N ASN A 39 24.35 -3.15 -7.33
CA ASN A 39 25.20 -4.09 -6.61
C ASN A 39 24.31 -5.06 -5.80
N PRO A 40 24.88 -6.02 -5.04
CA PRO A 40 24.08 -7.00 -4.30
C PRO A 40 23.14 -6.43 -3.23
N THR A 41 23.26 -5.16 -2.87
CA THR A 41 22.47 -4.51 -1.80
C THR A 41 21.64 -3.33 -2.29
N GLN A 42 21.69 -2.99 -3.59
CA GLN A 42 21.04 -1.79 -4.14
C GLN A 42 20.53 -1.99 -5.57
N ILE A 43 19.42 -1.31 -5.87
CA ILE A 43 18.81 -1.23 -7.19
C ILE A 43 18.65 0.22 -7.62
N GLY A 44 18.67 0.49 -8.93
CA GLY A 44 18.12 1.74 -9.42
C GLY A 44 18.83 2.34 -10.61
N TYR A 45 19.20 3.62 -10.43
CA TYR A 45 19.21 4.65 -11.48
C TYR A 45 17.80 4.97 -11.97
N PHE A 46 16.92 5.30 -11.03
CA PHE A 46 15.55 5.71 -11.28
C PHE A 46 15.46 7.21 -11.51
N TRP A 47 14.91 7.60 -12.65
CA TRP A 47 14.79 9.00 -13.07
C TRP A 47 13.81 9.24 -14.24
N SER A 48 13.27 8.18 -14.86
CA SER A 48 12.63 8.28 -16.18
C SER A 48 11.33 7.50 -16.30
N VAL A 49 10.20 8.20 -16.26
CA VAL A 49 8.89 7.65 -16.68
C VAL A 49 8.90 7.20 -18.14
N SER A 50 9.63 7.90 -19.03
CA SER A 50 9.66 7.55 -20.46
C SER A 50 10.36 6.22 -20.72
N ARG A 51 11.30 5.82 -19.84
CA ARG A 51 11.93 4.50 -19.87
C ARG A 51 11.06 3.43 -19.20
N GLY A 52 10.03 3.83 -18.46
CA GLY A 52 9.22 2.94 -17.65
C GLY A 52 9.94 2.47 -16.38
N ASP A 53 10.73 3.35 -15.77
CA ASP A 53 11.47 3.01 -14.55
C ASP A 53 10.52 2.53 -13.44
N LEU A 54 10.78 1.34 -12.92
CA LEU A 54 10.00 0.73 -11.84
C LEU A 54 10.80 -0.30 -11.06
N VAL A 55 10.31 -0.59 -9.86
CA VAL A 55 10.64 -1.81 -9.13
C VAL A 55 9.34 -2.50 -8.71
N SER A 56 9.23 -3.80 -8.98
CA SER A 56 8.05 -4.59 -8.60
C SER A 56 8.43 -5.95 -8.04
N GLN A 57 7.60 -6.46 -7.14
CA GLN A 57 7.81 -7.76 -6.51
C GLN A 57 6.48 -8.45 -6.26
N ALA A 58 6.43 -9.75 -6.54
CA ALA A 58 5.31 -10.60 -6.22
C ALA A 58 5.51 -11.30 -4.86
N TYR A 59 4.39 -11.53 -4.17
CA TYR A 59 4.28 -12.31 -2.94
C TYR A 59 3.18 -13.35 -3.15
N PHE A 60 3.42 -14.57 -2.69
CA PHE A 60 2.47 -15.67 -2.86
C PHE A 60 2.06 -16.21 -1.50
N GLY A 61 0.76 -16.46 -1.31
CA GLY A 61 0.24 -17.07 -0.08
C GLY A 61 0.47 -16.22 1.17
N THR A 62 0.24 -14.91 1.08
CA THR A 62 0.36 -13.99 2.22
C THR A 62 -0.78 -14.17 3.23
N GLY A 63 -1.91 -14.75 2.80
CA GLY A 63 -3.10 -14.95 3.61
C GLY A 63 -3.85 -13.66 3.97
N LEU A 64 -3.37 -12.50 3.52
CA LEU A 64 -4.00 -11.21 3.77
C LEU A 64 -4.96 -10.88 2.63
N PHE A 65 -6.26 -10.91 2.89
CA PHE A 65 -7.30 -10.56 1.93
C PHE A 65 -7.82 -9.15 2.14
N ASN A 66 -8.14 -8.48 1.05
CA ASN A 66 -8.69 -7.12 1.04
C ASN A 66 -7.79 -6.10 1.76
N PRO A 67 -6.50 -5.97 1.39
CA PRO A 67 -5.63 -4.99 2.00
C PRO A 67 -6.20 -3.58 1.81
N SER A 68 -6.07 -2.74 2.85
CA SER A 68 -6.60 -1.37 2.88
C SER A 68 -5.61 -0.34 3.44
N SER A 69 -4.43 -0.80 3.87
CA SER A 69 -3.38 0.07 4.37
C SER A 69 -2.00 -0.53 4.12
N LEU A 70 -1.01 0.35 4.04
CA LEU A 70 0.40 0.07 3.79
C LEU A 70 1.25 0.96 4.69
N SER A 71 2.24 0.40 5.36
CA SER A 71 3.37 1.13 5.95
C SER A 71 4.66 0.55 5.37
N MET A 72 5.40 1.34 4.62
CA MET A 72 6.55 0.91 3.85
C MET A 72 7.77 1.72 4.25
N ASP A 73 8.81 1.03 4.70
CA ASP A 73 10.13 1.63 4.83
C ASP A 73 10.85 1.57 3.48
N LEU A 74 11.37 2.70 3.04
CA LEU A 74 12.22 2.83 1.86
C LEU A 74 13.53 3.48 2.26
N ASP A 75 14.62 2.97 1.70
CA ASP A 75 15.95 3.50 1.99
C ASP A 75 16.63 3.94 0.71
N VAL A 76 16.78 5.26 0.55
CA VAL A 76 17.47 5.85 -0.60
C VAL A 76 18.97 5.73 -0.36
N ALA A 77 19.60 4.79 -1.06
CA ALA A 77 21.01 4.46 -0.88
C ALA A 77 21.93 5.45 -1.60
N SER A 78 21.47 6.08 -2.68
CA SER A 78 22.19 7.13 -3.40
C SER A 78 21.21 8.14 -3.96
N ASN A 79 21.54 9.42 -3.84
CA ASN A 79 20.78 10.53 -4.39
C ASN A 79 21.75 11.45 -5.14
N ASN A 80 21.74 11.36 -6.46
CA ASN A 80 22.60 12.16 -7.34
C ASN A 80 21.80 13.23 -8.09
N LEU A 81 20.59 13.57 -7.61
CA LEU A 81 19.72 14.53 -8.27
C LEU A 81 20.35 15.94 -8.24
N ALA A 82 20.30 16.62 -9.38
CA ALA A 82 20.66 18.04 -9.46
C ALA A 82 19.72 18.90 -8.60
N PRO A 83 20.16 20.06 -8.10
CA PRO A 83 19.33 20.92 -7.25
C PRO A 83 17.98 21.27 -7.90
N GLY A 84 16.91 21.10 -7.13
CA GLY A 84 15.53 21.39 -7.57
C GLY A 84 14.88 20.26 -8.38
N ARG A 85 15.50 19.08 -8.44
CA ARG A 85 14.92 17.88 -9.06
C ARG A 85 14.34 16.93 -8.02
N SER A 86 13.33 16.19 -8.42
CA SER A 86 12.73 15.09 -7.67
C SER A 86 12.45 13.91 -8.58
N VAL A 87 12.37 12.72 -7.99
CA VAL A 87 11.75 11.55 -8.59
C VAL A 87 10.44 11.32 -7.86
N ASP A 88 9.35 11.31 -8.61
CA ASP A 88 8.00 11.10 -8.11
C ASP A 88 7.56 9.68 -8.49
N TRP A 89 6.82 9.01 -7.61
CA TRP A 89 6.53 7.59 -7.67
C TRP A 89 5.07 7.30 -7.39
N ASP A 90 4.46 6.41 -8.18
CA ASP A 90 3.22 5.73 -7.84
C ASP A 90 3.56 4.52 -6.97
N VAL A 91 2.84 4.33 -5.89
CA VAL A 91 2.89 3.14 -5.04
C VAL A 91 1.73 2.25 -5.41
N LEU A 92 2.01 1.04 -5.89
CA LEU A 92 1.00 0.09 -6.33
C LEU A 92 0.95 -1.12 -5.39
N VAL A 93 -0.26 -1.49 -4.98
CA VAL A 93 -0.57 -2.73 -4.27
C VAL A 93 -1.47 -3.56 -5.18
N ASN A 94 -1.12 -4.81 -5.49
CA ASN A 94 -1.90 -5.65 -6.42
C ASN A 94 -2.20 -4.96 -7.77
N ASN A 95 -1.23 -4.19 -8.30
CA ASN A 95 -1.37 -3.35 -9.50
C ASN A 95 -2.42 -2.22 -9.40
N VAL A 96 -2.94 -1.91 -8.21
CA VAL A 96 -3.80 -0.75 -7.95
C VAL A 96 -2.93 0.36 -7.36
N ASP A 97 -2.99 1.55 -7.93
CA ASP A 97 -2.38 2.76 -7.36
C ASP A 97 -3.05 3.09 -6.01
N VAL A 98 -2.25 3.15 -4.95
CA VAL A 98 -2.69 3.42 -3.57
C VAL A 98 -2.15 4.74 -3.02
N GLY A 99 -1.36 5.48 -3.81
CA GLY A 99 -0.81 6.76 -3.40
C GLY A 99 0.59 7.02 -3.93
N ASP A 100 1.12 8.18 -3.54
CA ASP A 100 2.34 8.73 -4.11
C ASP A 100 3.48 8.84 -3.10
N TRP A 101 4.70 8.73 -3.61
CA TRP A 101 5.92 9.08 -2.89
C TRP A 101 6.83 9.95 -3.75
N SER A 102 7.54 10.89 -3.16
CA SER A 102 8.52 11.71 -3.86
C SER A 102 9.82 11.78 -3.06
N TRP A 103 10.93 11.88 -3.79
CA TRP A 103 12.25 12.11 -3.20
C TRP A 103 13.01 13.13 -4.03
N SER A 104 13.48 14.18 -3.38
CA SER A 104 14.12 15.34 -3.99
C SER A 104 15.63 15.38 -3.77
N SER A 105 16.31 16.23 -4.52
CA SER A 105 17.74 16.52 -4.31
C SER A 105 18.07 16.99 -2.89
N THR A 106 17.11 17.58 -2.18
CA THR A 106 17.31 18.12 -0.83
C THR A 106 17.09 17.10 0.28
N ASP A 107 16.47 15.96 -0.02
CA ASP A 107 16.19 14.92 0.99
C ASP A 107 17.41 14.05 1.32
N GLY A 108 18.46 14.12 0.49
CA GLY A 108 19.70 13.38 0.71
C GLY A 108 19.53 11.87 0.56
N THR A 109 20.16 11.10 1.44
CA THR A 109 20.09 9.64 1.50
C THR A 109 19.61 9.18 2.87
N GLY A 110 19.03 7.97 2.94
CA GLY A 110 18.61 7.37 4.20
C GLY A 110 17.22 6.73 4.15
N LEU A 111 16.80 6.29 5.33
CA LEU A 111 15.53 5.61 5.54
C LEU A 111 14.39 6.62 5.69
N THR A 112 13.28 6.35 5.02
CA THR A 112 12.00 7.02 5.18
C THR A 112 10.91 5.98 5.37
N ASN A 113 9.86 6.35 6.10
CA ASN A 113 8.64 5.56 6.20
C ASN A 113 7.52 6.28 5.45
N ILE A 114 6.73 5.51 4.68
CA ILE A 114 5.54 5.99 3.98
C ILE A 114 4.36 5.18 4.51
N ALA A 115 3.33 5.87 4.99
CA ALA A 115 2.09 5.26 5.46
C ALA A 115 0.92 5.72 4.58
N LEU A 116 0.23 4.77 3.95
CA LEU A 116 -0.90 5.01 3.05
C LEU A 116 -2.12 4.23 3.53
N ALA A 117 -3.27 4.90 3.52
CA ALA A 117 -4.58 4.29 3.72
C ALA A 117 -5.37 4.43 2.41
N PHE A 118 -6.03 3.36 1.99
CA PHE A 118 -6.70 3.28 0.70
C PHE A 118 -7.95 2.39 0.77
N ALA A 119 -8.79 2.47 -0.26
CA ALA A 119 -9.98 1.61 -0.35
C ALA A 119 -9.56 0.13 -0.39
N PRO A 120 -10.28 -0.79 0.29
CA PRO A 120 -9.94 -2.21 0.27
C PRO A 120 -9.82 -2.78 -1.14
N ILE A 121 -8.69 -3.42 -1.45
CA ILE A 121 -8.42 -3.99 -2.77
C ILE A 121 -8.89 -5.44 -2.80
N ALA A 122 -9.85 -5.78 -3.64
CA ALA A 122 -10.38 -7.14 -3.72
C ALA A 122 -9.29 -8.19 -3.99
N GLY A 123 -9.30 -9.28 -3.22
CA GLY A 123 -8.37 -10.40 -3.37
C GLY A 123 -7.26 -10.43 -2.33
N GLU A 124 -6.34 -11.38 -2.49
CA GLU A 124 -5.19 -11.56 -1.61
C GLU A 124 -4.08 -10.56 -1.98
N PHE A 125 -3.40 -10.00 -0.97
CA PHE A 125 -2.19 -9.23 -1.18
C PHE A 125 -1.12 -10.12 -1.85
N SER A 126 -0.67 -9.69 -3.03
CA SER A 126 0.16 -10.50 -3.92
C SER A 126 1.23 -9.72 -4.68
N SER A 127 1.19 -8.38 -4.71
CA SER A 127 2.27 -7.60 -5.31
C SER A 127 2.43 -6.21 -4.71
N LEU A 128 3.67 -5.72 -4.76
CA LEU A 128 4.03 -4.32 -4.53
C LEU A 128 4.84 -3.81 -5.74
N ALA A 129 4.61 -2.56 -6.11
CA ALA A 129 5.47 -1.88 -7.06
C ALA A 129 5.62 -0.39 -6.73
N LEU A 130 6.78 0.16 -7.08
CA LEU A 130 7.02 1.59 -7.20
C LEU A 130 7.27 1.88 -8.67
N VAL A 131 6.51 2.82 -9.24
CA VAL A 131 6.63 3.21 -10.66
C VAL A 131 6.96 4.68 -10.73
N VAL A 132 8.02 5.05 -11.45
CA VAL A 132 8.39 6.46 -11.61
C VAL A 132 7.34 7.18 -12.45
N LYS A 133 6.79 8.28 -11.93
CA LYS A 133 5.73 9.10 -12.54
C LYS A 133 6.26 10.23 -13.40
N ASN A 134 7.46 10.71 -13.11
CA ASN A 134 8.01 11.92 -13.70
C ASN A 134 9.28 11.67 -14.52
N GLN A 135 9.68 12.69 -15.27
CA GLN A 135 10.92 12.67 -16.05
C GLN A 135 11.89 13.67 -15.46
N VAL A 136 12.97 13.17 -14.85
CA VAL A 136 14.14 14.01 -14.58
C VAL A 136 14.85 14.24 -15.92
N PRO A 137 15.27 15.47 -16.26
CA PRO A 137 16.01 15.72 -17.48
C PRO A 137 17.34 14.93 -17.53
N GLY A 138 17.73 14.53 -18.73
CA GLY A 138 18.99 13.80 -18.91
C GLY A 138 20.20 14.60 -18.42
N GLY A 139 21.03 13.99 -17.59
CA GLY A 139 22.19 14.64 -16.97
C GLY A 139 21.92 15.19 -15.57
N ASP A 140 20.66 15.31 -15.15
CA ASP A 140 20.29 15.86 -13.84
C ASP A 140 20.21 14.79 -12.73
N GLY A 141 20.79 13.61 -12.98
CA GLY A 141 20.99 12.57 -11.97
C GLY A 141 19.81 11.61 -11.80
N SER A 142 19.90 10.80 -10.73
CA SER A 142 18.98 9.72 -10.42
C SER A 142 19.10 9.30 -8.96
N ILE A 143 18.15 8.46 -8.51
CA ILE A 143 18.22 7.82 -7.19
C ILE A 143 18.38 6.29 -7.28
N SER A 144 18.86 5.69 -6.20
CA SER A 144 18.90 4.24 -5.98
C SER A 144 18.29 3.88 -4.63
N LEU A 145 17.75 2.66 -4.55
CA LEU A 145 17.10 2.12 -3.35
C LEU A 145 17.93 0.96 -2.79
N ARG A 146 18.07 0.91 -1.46
CA ARG A 146 18.61 -0.24 -0.72
C ARG A 146 17.62 -1.40 -0.81
N LEU A 147 18.14 -2.62 -0.79
CA LEU A 147 17.33 -3.83 -0.65
C LEU A 147 17.03 -4.14 0.82
N GLY A 148 15.96 -4.90 1.05
CA GLY A 148 15.66 -5.57 2.31
C GLY A 148 14.98 -4.71 3.38
N THR A 149 14.40 -3.57 3.00
CA THR A 149 13.54 -2.79 3.91
C THR A 149 12.20 -3.49 4.14
N THR A 150 11.51 -3.10 5.22
CA THR A 150 10.29 -3.78 5.67
C THR A 150 9.06 -3.03 5.20
N THR A 151 8.04 -3.76 4.78
CA THR A 151 6.72 -3.24 4.44
C THR A 151 5.66 -4.04 5.16
N THR A 152 4.76 -3.37 5.86
CA THR A 152 3.60 -3.96 6.51
C THR A 152 2.35 -3.56 5.76
N VAL A 153 1.59 -4.55 5.30
CA VAL A 153 0.28 -4.37 4.68
C VAL A 153 -0.77 -4.86 5.68
N SER A 154 -1.86 -4.11 5.84
CA SER A 154 -2.94 -4.52 6.75
C SER A 154 -4.31 -4.32 6.11
N ASN A 155 -5.28 -5.06 6.60
CA ASN A 155 -6.70 -4.78 6.36
C ASN A 155 -7.33 -4.24 7.64
N GLU A 156 -8.18 -3.23 7.49
CA GLU A 156 -9.03 -2.78 8.60
C GLU A 156 -10.31 -3.61 8.61
N ALA A 157 -10.67 -4.07 9.80
CA ALA A 157 -11.97 -4.67 10.02
C ALA A 157 -13.05 -3.57 10.08
N PRO A 158 -14.22 -3.74 9.42
CA PRO A 158 -15.36 -2.88 9.69
C PRO A 158 -15.70 -2.91 11.17
N GLU A 159 -15.71 -1.75 11.84
CA GLU A 159 -16.03 -1.69 13.27
C GLU A 159 -17.44 -2.27 13.51
N PRO A 160 -17.58 -3.36 14.29
CA PRO A 160 -18.87 -3.98 14.54
C PRO A 160 -19.87 -3.02 15.21
N GLY A 161 -19.38 -1.99 15.91
CA GLY A 161 -20.20 -1.03 16.65
C GLY A 161 -21.06 -0.12 15.78
N THR A 162 -20.55 0.32 14.63
CA THR A 162 -21.24 1.30 13.78
C THR A 162 -22.45 0.69 13.06
N LEU A 163 -22.36 -0.59 12.67
CA LEU A 163 -23.46 -1.33 12.04
C LEU A 163 -24.54 -1.72 13.06
N LEU A 164 -24.16 -2.07 14.29
CA LEU A 164 -25.12 -2.40 15.34
C LEU A 164 -25.97 -1.17 15.75
N LEU A 165 -25.33 0.00 15.87
CA LEU A 165 -26.00 1.25 16.23
C LEU A 165 -26.96 1.73 15.13
N LEU A 166 -26.60 1.55 13.85
CA LEU A 166 -27.49 1.84 12.72
C LEU A 166 -28.71 0.90 12.67
N GLY A 167 -28.51 -0.39 12.97
CA GLY A 167 -29.61 -1.36 13.06
C GLY A 167 -30.58 -1.06 14.20
N LEU A 168 -30.07 -0.66 15.37
CA LEU A 168 -30.89 -0.33 16.53
C LEU A 168 -31.70 0.97 16.35
N THR A 169 -31.13 1.97 15.67
CA THR A 169 -31.83 3.24 15.40
C THR A 169 -32.97 3.06 14.39
N LEU A 170 -32.79 2.27 13.33
CA LEU A 170 -33.84 1.96 12.36
C LEU A 170 -34.98 1.12 12.97
N ALA A 171 -34.66 0.16 13.85
CA ALA A 171 -35.67 -0.61 14.58
C ALA A 171 -36.45 0.27 15.58
N GLY A 172 -35.77 1.21 16.26
CA GLY A 172 -36.39 2.18 17.15
C GLY A 172 -37.36 3.12 16.43
N LEU A 173 -36.99 3.65 15.26
CA LEU A 173 -37.87 4.52 14.45
C LEU A 173 -39.07 3.77 13.84
N ALA A 174 -38.93 2.49 13.48
CA ALA A 174 -40.06 1.69 13.00
C ALA A 174 -41.10 1.41 14.12
N SER A 175 -40.66 1.33 15.37
CA SER A 175 -41.54 1.05 16.53
C SER A 175 -42.37 2.25 16.99
N THR A 176 -41.97 3.48 16.66
CA THR A 176 -42.67 4.71 17.07
C THR A 176 -43.76 5.15 16.11
N ARG A 177 -43.89 4.50 14.94
CA ARG A 177 -44.92 4.83 13.92
C ARG A 177 -46.21 4.01 14.02
N ARG A 178 -46.34 3.12 15.02
CA ARG A 178 -47.60 2.45 15.40
C ARG A 178 -48.06 2.94 16.77
N ARG A 179 -48.58 4.17 16.83
CA ARG A 179 -49.57 4.61 17.82
C ARG A 179 -50.59 5.47 17.11
#